data_AF-A0A3N5PV57-F1
#
_entry.id   AF-A0A3N5PV57-F1
#
_cell.length_a   1.000
_cell.length_b   1.000
_cell.length_c   1.000
_cell.angle_alpha   90.00
_cell.angle_beta   90.00
_cell.angle_gamma   90.00
#
_symmetry.space_group_name_H-M   'P 1'
#
loop_
_entity.id
_entity.type
_entity.pdbx_description
1 polymer ?
#
loop_
_entity_poly.entity_id
_entity_poly.type
_entity_poly.pdbx_seq_one_letter_code
_entity_poly.pdbx_strand_id
1 'polypeptide(L)'
;MIKTAADMVRALRRDTYCGVILYQGPSLIDGAPIVVIANRIVADSTNEKTGAMVQTFIIRQDMRPLDAARLGYDFSICGHCPHRPTNDGSCYVNIGRSVESVFGAYKRGRYAVPHVDYDTDLLPELFADSVFRLGSYGDPAAAPFRVWQHATTRVKARNGYTHQWREFPQFAALCMASVDSEAQAIEARAAGWRTFRVRAASAPVMTGEVVCPASEEAGKRTTCSDCRACGGTQAKARVSIVIAAHGTTARRFAAAA
;
A
#
# COMPACT_ATOMS: atom_id res chain seq x y z
N MET A 1 -23.51 5.89 -15.30
CA MET A 1 -22.93 6.30 -14.01
C MET A 1 -23.61 5.56 -12.86
N ILE A 2 -22.85 4.73 -12.16
CA ILE A 2 -23.24 3.91 -11.00
C ILE A 2 -23.30 4.81 -9.76
N LYS A 3 -24.41 4.77 -9.02
CA LYS A 3 -24.63 5.64 -7.85
C LYS A 3 -24.63 4.91 -6.51
N THR A 4 -24.70 3.57 -6.52
CA THR A 4 -24.79 2.78 -5.29
C THR A 4 -23.66 1.76 -5.20
N ALA A 5 -23.23 1.45 -3.98
CA ALA A 5 -22.25 0.41 -3.73
C ALA A 5 -22.75 -0.97 -4.21
N ALA A 6 -24.03 -1.27 -4.03
CA ALA A 6 -24.63 -2.53 -4.47
C ALA A 6 -24.55 -2.73 -6.00
N ASP A 7 -24.81 -1.67 -6.76
CA ASP A 7 -24.68 -1.70 -8.23
C ASP A 7 -23.23 -1.83 -8.68
N MET A 8 -22.30 -1.16 -7.99
CA MET A 8 -20.87 -1.33 -8.24
C MET A 8 -20.42 -2.76 -7.95
N VAL A 9 -20.83 -3.35 -6.82
CA VAL A 9 -20.57 -4.76 -6.49
C VAL A 9 -21.11 -5.69 -7.57
N ARG A 10 -22.31 -5.43 -8.09
CA ARG A 10 -22.91 -6.20 -9.20
C ARG A 10 -22.06 -6.09 -10.47
N ALA A 11 -21.60 -4.90 -10.82
CA ALA A 11 -20.73 -4.67 -11.98
C ALA A 11 -19.39 -5.40 -11.85
N LEU A 12 -18.79 -5.37 -10.66
CA LEU A 12 -17.54 -6.09 -10.35
C LEU A 12 -17.72 -7.61 -10.44
N ARG A 13 -18.82 -8.15 -9.88
CA ARG A 13 -19.13 -9.60 -9.95
C ARG A 13 -19.42 -10.10 -11.36
N ARG A 14 -19.91 -9.23 -12.25
CA ARG A 14 -20.15 -9.51 -13.67
C ARG A 14 -18.90 -9.30 -14.54
N ASP A 15 -17.76 -9.00 -13.94
CA ASP A 15 -16.52 -8.62 -14.64
C ASP A 15 -16.75 -7.50 -15.68
N THR A 16 -17.65 -6.56 -15.38
CA THR A 16 -17.76 -5.31 -16.14
C THR A 16 -16.52 -4.44 -15.88
N TYR A 17 -16.10 -4.40 -14.61
CA TYR A 17 -14.87 -3.78 -14.17
C TYR A 17 -14.08 -4.75 -13.28
N CYS A 18 -12.75 -4.65 -13.32
CA CYS A 18 -11.84 -5.39 -12.45
C CYS A 18 -11.58 -4.67 -11.11
N GLY A 19 -12.15 -3.47 -10.93
CA GLY A 19 -11.93 -2.59 -9.79
C GLY A 19 -12.34 -1.15 -10.11
N VAL A 20 -11.88 -0.20 -9.31
CA VAL A 20 -12.20 1.22 -9.45
C VAL A 20 -10.92 2.07 -9.36
N ILE A 21 -10.90 3.19 -10.07
CA ILE A 21 -9.89 4.23 -9.90
C ILE A 21 -10.32 5.12 -8.73
N LEU A 22 -9.46 5.29 -7.72
CA LEU A 22 -9.69 6.19 -6.59
C LEU A 22 -9.20 7.61 -6.87
N TYR A 23 -8.14 7.73 -7.67
CA TYR A 23 -7.51 9.00 -8.00
C TYR A 23 -6.78 8.89 -9.33
N GLN A 24 -6.87 9.93 -10.14
CA GLN A 24 -6.09 10.08 -11.36
C GLN A 24 -5.71 11.54 -11.51
N GLY A 25 -4.42 11.84 -11.40
CA GLY A 25 -3.94 13.23 -11.37
C GLY A 25 -2.45 13.33 -11.06
N PRO A 26 -1.95 14.55 -10.77
CA PRO A 26 -0.55 14.78 -10.44
C PRO A 26 -0.14 14.11 -9.13
N SER A 27 1.04 13.51 -9.09
CA SER A 27 1.65 13.05 -7.86
C SER A 27 1.89 14.23 -6.91
N LEU A 28 1.64 14.03 -5.62
CA LEU A 28 2.03 14.99 -4.59
C LEU A 28 3.54 15.06 -4.37
N ILE A 29 4.30 14.11 -4.89
CA ILE A 29 5.76 14.06 -4.75
C ILE A 29 6.43 14.99 -5.78
N ASP A 30 6.04 14.91 -7.05
CA ASP A 30 6.74 15.61 -8.14
C ASP A 30 5.81 16.18 -9.23
N GLY A 31 4.49 16.07 -9.07
CA GLY A 31 3.51 16.55 -10.04
C GLY A 31 3.31 15.66 -11.27
N ALA A 32 4.09 14.59 -11.46
CA ALA A 32 3.94 13.72 -12.62
C ALA A 32 2.63 12.90 -12.57
N PRO A 33 2.05 12.51 -13.70
CA PRO A 33 0.74 11.89 -13.72
C PRO A 33 0.74 10.46 -13.16
N ILE A 34 -0.04 10.24 -12.09
CA ILE A 34 -0.23 8.94 -11.42
C ILE A 34 -1.70 8.53 -11.35
N VAL A 35 -1.97 7.24 -11.25
CA VAL A 35 -3.32 6.69 -11.00
C VAL A 35 -3.27 5.77 -9.79
N VAL A 36 -4.28 5.90 -8.94
CA VAL A 36 -4.53 5.01 -7.79
C VAL A 36 -5.70 4.11 -8.13
N ILE A 37 -5.46 2.81 -8.14
CA ILE A 37 -6.45 1.79 -8.49
C ILE A 37 -6.70 0.91 -7.27
N ALA A 38 -7.96 0.68 -6.92
CA ALA A 38 -8.37 -0.34 -5.97
C ALA A 38 -8.96 -1.54 -6.71
N ASN A 39 -8.46 -2.74 -6.41
CA ASN A 39 -8.96 -3.99 -6.97
C ASN A 39 -9.10 -5.08 -5.91
N ARG A 40 -9.56 -6.27 -6.32
CA ARG A 40 -9.93 -7.38 -5.43
C ARG A 40 -10.95 -6.96 -4.36
N ILE A 41 -11.94 -6.18 -4.78
CA ILE A 41 -13.00 -5.63 -3.91
C ILE A 41 -14.00 -6.72 -3.51
N VAL A 42 -14.40 -7.56 -4.47
CA VAL A 42 -15.40 -8.63 -4.29
C VAL A 42 -14.80 -10.03 -4.38
N ALA A 43 -13.49 -10.14 -4.54
CA ALA A 43 -12.80 -11.40 -4.78
C ALA A 43 -12.31 -12.01 -3.46
N ASP A 44 -12.58 -13.30 -3.26
CA ASP A 44 -11.90 -14.10 -2.26
C ASP A 44 -10.40 -14.17 -2.56
N SER A 45 -9.57 -14.39 -1.53
CA SER A 45 -8.12 -14.45 -1.68
C SER A 45 -7.57 -15.82 -1.30
N THR A 46 -6.75 -16.38 -2.17
CA THR A 46 -5.95 -17.58 -1.92
C THR A 46 -4.56 -17.26 -1.35
N ASN A 47 -4.24 -15.98 -1.06
CA ASN A 47 -2.93 -15.59 -0.53
C ASN A 47 -2.84 -15.86 0.98
N GLU A 48 -2.04 -16.87 1.34
CA GLU A 48 -1.85 -17.33 2.73
C GLU A 48 -1.38 -16.24 3.70
N LYS A 49 -0.59 -15.25 3.24
CA LYS A 49 -0.01 -14.22 4.11
C LYS A 49 -0.93 -13.02 4.31
N THR A 50 -1.57 -12.54 3.24
CA THR A 50 -2.41 -11.32 3.32
C THR A 50 -3.87 -11.61 3.63
N GLY A 51 -4.38 -12.78 3.23
CA GLY A 51 -5.82 -13.07 3.24
C GLY A 51 -6.60 -12.21 2.25
N ALA A 52 -7.94 -12.15 2.41
CA ALA A 52 -8.84 -11.35 1.58
C ALA A 52 -8.74 -9.87 1.96
N MET A 53 -8.13 -9.09 1.07
CA MET A 53 -7.90 -7.65 1.26
C MET A 53 -8.07 -6.93 -0.07
N VAL A 54 -8.68 -5.75 -0.02
CA VAL A 54 -8.63 -4.79 -1.12
C VAL A 54 -7.16 -4.41 -1.32
N GLN A 55 -6.68 -4.54 -2.55
CA GLN A 55 -5.31 -4.16 -2.92
C GLN A 55 -5.35 -2.83 -3.65
N THR A 56 -4.40 -1.95 -3.37
CA THR A 56 -4.28 -0.68 -4.09
C THR A 56 -2.93 -0.52 -4.77
N PHE A 57 -2.96 0.03 -5.98
CA PHE A 57 -1.79 0.22 -6.81
C PHE A 57 -1.70 1.70 -7.18
N ILE A 58 -0.60 2.33 -6.82
CA ILE A 58 -0.25 3.67 -7.30
C ILE A 58 0.80 3.47 -8.41
N ILE A 59 0.43 3.83 -9.64
CA ILE A 59 1.28 3.62 -10.82
C ILE A 59 1.30 4.88 -11.69
N ARG A 60 2.33 5.01 -12.52
CA ARG A 60 2.38 6.03 -13.57
C ARG A 60 1.26 5.80 -14.58
N GLN A 61 0.61 6.89 -15.00
CA GLN A 61 -0.48 6.81 -15.99
C GLN A 61 0.04 6.59 -17.42
N ASP A 62 1.21 7.14 -17.67
CA ASP A 62 1.77 7.46 -18.97
C ASP A 62 2.86 6.49 -19.41
N MET A 63 3.32 5.60 -18.52
CA MET A 63 4.39 4.65 -18.82
C MET A 63 4.24 3.33 -18.09
N ARG A 64 4.83 2.28 -18.67
CA ARG A 64 4.80 0.93 -18.10
C ARG A 64 5.52 0.89 -16.75
N PRO A 65 4.99 0.17 -15.74
CA PRO A 65 5.63 0.06 -14.43
C PRO A 65 7.07 -0.44 -14.47
N LEU A 66 7.38 -1.42 -15.32
CA LEU A 66 8.74 -1.94 -15.44
C LEU A 66 9.71 -0.89 -16.02
N ASP A 67 9.25 -0.10 -16.99
CA ASP A 67 10.04 1.00 -17.54
C ASP A 67 10.21 2.13 -16.53
N ALA A 68 9.16 2.45 -15.76
CA ALA A 68 9.22 3.46 -14.70
C ALA A 68 10.26 3.09 -13.64
N ALA A 69 10.25 1.83 -13.20
CA ALA A 69 11.17 1.32 -12.20
C ALA A 69 12.61 1.22 -12.72
N ARG A 70 12.80 0.82 -13.98
CA ARG A 70 14.13 0.70 -14.61
C ARG A 70 14.76 2.07 -14.86
N LEU A 71 13.97 3.05 -15.30
CA LEU A 71 14.44 4.38 -15.69
C LEU A 71 14.41 5.40 -14.55
N GLY A 72 13.90 5.02 -13.37
CA GLY A 72 13.85 5.90 -12.20
C GLY A 72 12.66 6.87 -12.17
N TYR A 73 11.69 6.69 -13.06
CA TYR A 73 10.45 7.47 -13.07
C TYR A 73 9.39 6.97 -12.07
N ASP A 74 9.66 5.85 -11.39
CA ASP A 74 8.89 5.42 -10.22
C ASP A 74 9.13 6.33 -8.99
N PHE A 75 10.01 7.34 -9.08
CA PHE A 75 10.09 8.42 -8.08
C PHE A 75 8.72 9.09 -7.87
N SER A 76 7.95 9.29 -8.94
CA SER A 76 6.63 9.92 -8.85
C SER A 76 5.63 9.14 -8.00
N ILE A 77 5.84 7.83 -7.78
CA ILE A 77 4.94 7.00 -6.99
C ILE A 77 5.57 6.50 -5.68
N CYS A 78 6.90 6.49 -5.57
CA CYS A 78 7.63 5.93 -4.44
C CYS A 78 8.53 6.95 -3.72
N GLY A 79 8.70 8.15 -4.28
CA GLY A 79 9.53 9.23 -3.77
C GLY A 79 10.93 8.78 -3.37
N HIS A 80 11.29 9.13 -2.14
CA HIS A 80 12.59 8.81 -1.54
C HIS A 80 12.71 7.37 -1.01
N CYS A 81 11.84 6.43 -1.44
CA CYS A 81 11.94 5.04 -1.02
C CYS A 81 13.32 4.46 -1.38
N PRO A 82 14.13 3.99 -0.40
CA PRO A 82 15.46 3.46 -0.66
C PRO A 82 15.41 2.14 -1.43
N HIS A 83 14.26 1.48 -1.44
CA HIS A 83 14.10 0.15 -2.05
C HIS A 83 13.90 0.19 -3.57
N ARG A 84 13.76 1.37 -4.18
CA ARG A 84 13.58 1.51 -5.63
C ARG A 84 14.73 0.87 -6.41
N PRO A 85 14.46 0.25 -7.58
CA PRO A 85 15.51 -0.45 -8.33
C PRO A 85 16.69 0.43 -8.75
N THR A 86 16.45 1.70 -9.05
CA THR A 86 17.52 2.66 -9.41
C THR A 86 18.44 3.05 -8.25
N ASN A 87 18.05 2.71 -7.02
CA ASN A 87 18.87 2.91 -5.82
C ASN A 87 19.56 1.60 -5.39
N ASP A 88 19.67 0.63 -6.30
CA ASP A 88 20.09 -0.76 -6.03
C ASP A 88 19.28 -1.41 -4.88
N GLY A 89 18.05 -0.94 -4.71
CA GLY A 89 17.23 -1.24 -3.55
C GLY A 89 16.65 -2.65 -3.52
N SER A 90 15.97 -2.94 -2.40
CA SER A 90 15.44 -4.27 -2.09
C SER A 90 13.94 -4.43 -2.37
N CYS A 91 13.33 -3.63 -3.24
CA CYS A 91 11.89 -3.70 -3.51
C CYS A 91 11.47 -5.13 -3.87
N TYR A 92 10.65 -5.72 -2.99
CA TYR A 92 10.23 -7.12 -3.10
C TYR A 92 8.98 -7.30 -3.98
N VAL A 93 8.37 -6.20 -4.45
CA VAL A 93 7.17 -6.26 -5.27
C VAL A 93 7.52 -6.80 -6.65
N ASN A 94 6.76 -7.79 -7.12
CA ASN A 94 6.94 -8.35 -8.45
C ASN A 94 6.31 -7.44 -9.53
N ILE A 95 7.03 -6.38 -9.89
CA ILE A 95 6.58 -5.36 -10.85
C ILE A 95 6.21 -6.00 -12.20
N GLY A 96 7.06 -6.89 -12.71
CA GLY A 96 6.88 -7.58 -14.00
C GLY A 96 5.70 -8.54 -14.09
N ARG A 97 5.00 -8.80 -12.97
CA ARG A 97 3.78 -9.62 -12.95
C ARG A 97 2.58 -8.84 -12.46
N SER A 98 2.46 -8.64 -11.14
CA SER A 98 1.24 -8.11 -10.56
C SER A 98 0.97 -6.68 -11.01
N VAL A 99 2.02 -5.85 -11.05
CA VAL A 99 1.88 -4.42 -11.39
C VAL A 99 1.68 -4.24 -12.90
N GLU A 100 2.44 -4.95 -13.75
CA GLU A 100 2.22 -4.94 -15.21
C GLU A 100 0.80 -5.43 -15.58
N SER A 101 0.26 -6.44 -14.88
CA SER A 101 -1.12 -6.91 -15.09
C SER A 101 -2.16 -5.82 -14.80
N VAL A 102 -2.00 -5.11 -13.66
CA VAL A 102 -2.86 -3.98 -13.29
C VAL A 102 -2.74 -2.84 -14.30
N PHE A 103 -1.53 -2.49 -14.71
CA PHE A 103 -1.31 -1.45 -15.72
C PHE A 103 -1.95 -1.82 -17.07
N GLY A 104 -1.79 -3.06 -17.52
CA GLY A 104 -2.41 -3.55 -18.75
C GLY A 104 -3.94 -3.48 -18.70
N ALA A 105 -4.55 -3.85 -17.57
CA ALA A 105 -6.00 -3.71 -17.37
C ALA A 105 -6.44 -2.24 -17.35
N TYR A 106 -5.65 -1.36 -16.74
CA TYR A 106 -5.89 0.09 -16.75
C TYR A 106 -5.87 0.66 -18.17
N LYS A 107 -4.85 0.32 -18.97
CA LYS A 107 -4.78 0.77 -20.37
C LYS A 107 -5.92 0.24 -21.25
N ARG A 108 -6.57 -0.86 -20.87
CA ARG A 108 -7.78 -1.40 -21.53
C ARG A 108 -9.09 -0.82 -20.97
N GLY A 109 -9.06 0.15 -20.07
CA GLY A 109 -10.26 0.77 -19.49
C GLY A 109 -11.06 -0.18 -18.57
N ARG A 110 -10.39 -1.14 -17.91
CA ARG A 110 -11.06 -2.15 -17.08
C ARG A 110 -11.36 -1.70 -15.64
N TYR A 111 -11.13 -0.44 -15.32
CA TYR A 111 -11.42 0.11 -13.99
C TYR A 111 -12.42 1.26 -14.12
N ALA A 112 -13.46 1.25 -13.28
CA ALA A 112 -14.45 2.31 -13.28
C ALA A 112 -13.79 3.64 -12.89
N VAL A 113 -14.06 4.68 -13.68
CA VAL A 113 -13.49 6.02 -13.53
C VAL A 113 -14.41 6.89 -12.65
N PRO A 114 -13.88 7.57 -11.62
CA PRO A 114 -14.68 8.43 -10.75
C PRO A 114 -15.28 9.59 -11.53
N HIS A 115 -16.52 9.96 -11.21
CA HIS A 115 -17.32 11.01 -11.87
C HIS A 115 -17.68 10.75 -13.34
N VAL A 116 -17.28 9.62 -13.91
CA VAL A 116 -17.67 9.17 -15.26
C VAL A 116 -18.52 7.90 -15.13
N ASP A 117 -17.92 6.86 -14.60
CA ASP A 117 -18.57 5.55 -14.44
C ASP A 117 -19.30 5.43 -13.12
N TYR A 118 -18.86 6.15 -12.08
CA TYR A 118 -19.44 6.06 -10.75
C TYR A 118 -19.32 7.35 -9.91
N ASP A 119 -20.22 7.50 -8.94
CA ASP A 119 -20.20 8.58 -7.95
C ASP A 119 -19.26 8.24 -6.78
N THR A 120 -18.32 9.12 -6.45
CA THR A 120 -17.33 8.88 -5.37
C THR A 120 -17.95 8.74 -3.98
N ASP A 121 -19.17 9.20 -3.78
CA ASP A 121 -19.88 9.07 -2.49
C ASP A 121 -20.20 7.62 -2.13
N LEU A 122 -20.17 6.69 -3.10
CA LEU A 122 -20.37 5.27 -2.82
C LEU A 122 -19.14 4.59 -2.20
N LEU A 123 -17.94 5.19 -2.25
CA LEU A 123 -16.69 4.52 -1.84
C LEU A 123 -16.68 4.02 -0.39
N PRO A 124 -17.13 4.80 0.63
CA PRO A 124 -17.18 4.31 2.00
C PRO A 124 -18.05 3.05 2.14
N GLU A 125 -19.19 3.01 1.44
CA GLU A 125 -20.09 1.86 1.48
C GLU A 125 -19.57 0.67 0.66
N LEU A 126 -18.94 0.94 -0.49
CA LEU A 126 -18.32 -0.09 -1.34
C LEU A 126 -17.22 -0.87 -0.60
N PHE A 127 -16.49 -0.18 0.27
CA PHE A 127 -15.39 -0.77 1.04
C PHE A 127 -15.76 -1.10 2.48
N ALA A 128 -17.04 -0.99 2.85
CA ALA A 128 -17.50 -1.32 4.19
C ALA A 128 -17.06 -2.74 4.58
N ASP A 129 -16.60 -2.89 5.83
CA ASP A 129 -16.15 -4.14 6.43
C ASP A 129 -14.95 -4.85 5.76
N SER A 130 -14.39 -4.28 4.69
CA SER A 130 -13.19 -4.81 4.04
C SER A 130 -11.93 -4.56 4.88
N VAL A 131 -10.90 -5.37 4.66
CA VAL A 131 -9.54 -4.99 5.08
C VAL A 131 -8.84 -4.35 3.89
N PHE A 132 -8.35 -3.13 4.07
CA PHE A 132 -7.87 -2.29 2.98
C PHE A 132 -6.37 -2.12 3.03
N ARG A 133 -5.64 -2.56 1.99
CA ARG A 133 -4.19 -2.35 1.88
C ARG A 133 -3.90 -1.08 1.09
N LEU A 134 -3.28 -0.11 1.74
CA LEU A 134 -2.81 1.13 1.13
C LEU A 134 -1.39 0.87 0.58
N GLY A 135 -1.20 1.05 -0.73
CA GLY A 135 0.10 0.88 -1.38
C GLY A 135 0.57 -0.58 -1.44
N SER A 136 -0.16 -1.45 -2.14
CA SER A 136 0.37 -2.76 -2.53
C SER A 136 1.57 -2.62 -3.49
N TYR A 137 1.56 -1.55 -4.28
CA TYR A 137 2.71 -0.98 -4.98
C TYR A 137 2.55 0.54 -5.04
N GLY A 138 3.67 1.25 -4.90
CA GLY A 138 3.71 2.70 -4.69
C GLY A 138 3.41 3.12 -3.26
N ASP A 139 3.79 4.35 -2.91
CA ASP A 139 3.66 4.97 -1.60
C ASP A 139 2.33 5.75 -1.51
N PRO A 140 1.48 5.51 -0.49
CA PRO A 140 0.22 6.23 -0.33
C PRO A 140 0.36 7.77 -0.34
N ALA A 141 1.50 8.29 0.12
CA ALA A 141 1.77 9.74 0.15
C ALA A 141 1.83 10.39 -1.23
N ALA A 142 2.05 9.61 -2.30
CA ALA A 142 2.02 10.11 -3.66
C ALA A 142 0.63 10.63 -4.09
N ALA A 143 -0.45 10.20 -3.44
CA ALA A 143 -1.82 10.64 -3.73
C ALA A 143 -2.42 11.45 -2.57
N PRO A 144 -3.43 12.31 -2.84
CA PRO A 144 -4.04 13.14 -1.80
C PRO A 144 -4.59 12.34 -0.62
N PHE A 145 -4.23 12.74 0.60
CA PHE A 145 -4.69 12.11 1.84
C PHE A 145 -6.20 11.88 1.89
N ARG A 146 -6.99 12.86 1.44
CA ARG A 146 -8.46 12.81 1.40
C ARG A 146 -9.03 11.64 0.60
N VAL A 147 -8.32 11.18 -0.45
CA VAL A 147 -8.73 10.02 -1.26
C VAL A 147 -8.74 8.77 -0.39
N TRP A 148 -7.65 8.56 0.36
CA TRP A 148 -7.51 7.44 1.28
C TRP A 148 -8.46 7.55 2.47
N GLN A 149 -8.57 8.74 3.05
CA GLN A 149 -9.45 8.99 4.19
C GLN A 149 -10.90 8.66 3.84
N HIS A 150 -11.41 9.19 2.73
CA HIS A 150 -12.78 8.95 2.27
C HIS A 150 -13.03 7.47 2.01
N ALA A 151 -12.22 6.85 1.14
CA ALA A 151 -12.37 5.45 0.77
C ALA A 151 -12.29 4.48 1.96
N THR A 152 -11.56 4.85 3.02
CA THR A 152 -11.33 3.95 4.15
C THR A 152 -12.12 4.30 5.42
N THR A 153 -13.18 5.10 5.31
CA THR A 153 -13.96 5.52 6.48
C THR A 153 -14.70 4.37 7.17
N ARG A 154 -15.26 3.42 6.40
CA ARG A 154 -16.07 2.28 6.93
C ARG A 154 -15.37 0.93 6.83
N VAL A 155 -14.08 0.90 6.51
CA VAL A 155 -13.34 -0.36 6.41
C VAL A 155 -13.15 -0.97 7.79
N LYS A 156 -13.10 -2.30 7.86
CA LYS A 156 -12.84 -3.04 9.11
C LYS A 156 -11.43 -2.78 9.64
N ALA A 157 -10.46 -2.65 8.74
CA ALA A 157 -9.08 -2.32 9.08
C ALA A 157 -8.30 -1.83 7.85
N ARG A 158 -7.19 -1.16 8.12
CA ARG A 158 -6.24 -0.68 7.11
C ARG A 158 -4.86 -1.24 7.41
N ASN A 159 -4.10 -1.52 6.36
CA ASN A 159 -2.67 -1.76 6.43
C ASN A 159 -1.98 -0.82 5.45
N GLY A 160 -1.06 0.01 5.92
CA GLY A 160 -0.37 0.97 5.07
C GLY A 160 0.96 1.42 5.68
N TYR A 161 1.92 1.68 4.80
CA TYR A 161 3.24 2.17 5.16
C TYR A 161 3.64 3.28 4.19
N THR A 162 4.38 4.27 4.68
CA THR A 162 4.94 5.32 3.83
C THR A 162 6.39 5.58 4.21
N HIS A 163 7.26 5.68 3.20
CA HIS A 163 8.65 6.15 3.34
C HIS A 163 8.71 7.69 3.33
N GLN A 164 7.64 8.37 2.93
CA GLN A 164 7.57 9.85 2.90
C GLN A 164 7.08 10.45 4.24
N TRP A 165 7.20 9.73 5.34
CA TRP A 165 6.60 10.10 6.64
C TRP A 165 7.12 11.42 7.22
N ARG A 166 8.31 11.90 6.81
CA ARG A 166 8.83 13.22 7.21
C ARG A 166 8.10 14.36 6.52
N GLU A 167 7.77 14.18 5.25
CA GLU A 167 7.18 15.23 4.39
C GLU A 167 5.65 15.21 4.46
N PHE A 168 5.04 14.06 4.77
CA PHE A 168 3.60 13.86 4.80
C PHE A 168 3.10 13.38 6.18
N PRO A 169 3.28 14.18 7.26
CA PRO A 169 2.94 13.81 8.65
C PRO A 169 1.47 13.40 8.84
N GLN A 170 0.55 13.95 8.04
CA GLN A 170 -0.87 13.61 8.10
C GLN A 170 -1.15 12.13 7.84
N PHE A 171 -0.28 11.43 7.10
CA PHE A 171 -0.43 10.00 6.85
C PHE A 171 -0.22 9.13 8.08
N ALA A 172 0.31 9.67 9.18
CA ALA A 172 0.39 8.97 10.47
C ALA A 172 -0.98 8.47 10.94
N ALA A 173 -2.08 9.10 10.52
CA ALA A 173 -3.43 8.64 10.80
C ALA A 173 -3.75 7.28 10.18
N LEU A 174 -3.25 7.00 8.97
CA LEU A 174 -3.67 5.86 8.14
C LEU A 174 -2.54 4.83 7.89
N CYS A 175 -1.29 5.25 8.02
CA CYS A 175 -0.09 4.48 7.72
C CYS A 175 0.87 4.47 8.90
N MET A 176 1.71 3.44 8.96
CA MET A 176 2.91 3.46 9.81
C MET A 176 4.07 4.10 9.04
N ALA A 177 5.03 4.68 9.76
CA ALA A 177 6.29 5.10 9.15
C ALA A 177 7.06 3.85 8.73
N SER A 178 7.37 3.73 7.44
CA SER A 178 8.26 2.70 6.93
C SER A 178 9.70 3.14 7.19
N VAL A 179 10.40 2.37 7.99
CA VAL A 179 11.76 2.71 8.45
C VAL A 179 12.68 1.50 8.28
N ASP A 180 13.95 1.77 8.03
CA ASP A 180 14.94 0.76 7.66
C ASP A 180 16.12 0.71 8.65
N SER A 181 16.06 1.50 9.74
CA SER A 181 17.06 1.50 10.82
C SER A 181 16.45 1.83 12.18
N GLU A 182 17.22 1.56 13.25
CA GLU A 182 16.83 1.91 14.62
C GLU A 182 16.74 3.44 14.82
N ALA A 183 17.70 4.19 14.27
CA ALA A 183 17.72 5.65 14.34
C ALA A 183 16.45 6.26 13.72
N GLN A 184 16.05 5.78 12.54
CA GLN A 184 14.81 6.23 11.90
C GLN A 184 13.57 5.85 12.71
N ALA A 185 13.56 4.68 13.36
CA ALA A 185 12.45 4.29 14.21
C ALA A 185 12.32 5.16 15.46
N ILE A 186 13.44 5.53 16.08
CA ILE A 186 13.47 6.46 17.21
C ILE A 186 12.92 7.82 16.77
N GLU A 187 13.41 8.35 15.65
CA GLU A 187 12.98 9.64 15.09
C GLU A 187 11.48 9.64 14.77
N ALA A 188 11.00 8.63 14.04
CA ALA A 188 9.58 8.54 13.68
C ALA A 188 8.68 8.44 14.92
N ARG A 189 9.08 7.66 15.93
CA ARG A 189 8.33 7.56 17.20
C ARG A 189 8.31 8.88 17.97
N ALA A 190 9.44 9.59 18.01
CA ALA A 190 9.49 10.92 18.61
C ALA A 190 8.55 11.91 17.90
N ALA A 191 8.35 11.74 16.59
CA ALA A 191 7.39 12.49 15.78
C ALA A 191 5.93 11.96 15.86
N GLY A 192 5.63 11.03 16.78
CA GLY A 192 4.27 10.51 17.00
C GLY A 192 3.84 9.39 16.05
N TRP A 193 4.74 8.85 15.23
CA TRP A 193 4.44 7.72 14.36
C TRP A 193 4.56 6.39 15.08
N ARG A 194 3.70 5.44 14.70
CA ARG A 194 4.02 4.02 14.85
C ARG A 194 4.88 3.58 13.66
N THR A 195 5.79 2.64 13.88
CA THR A 195 6.75 2.23 12.85
C THR A 195 6.48 0.82 12.35
N PHE A 196 6.72 0.62 11.05
CA PHE A 196 7.01 -0.70 10.48
C PHE A 196 8.48 -0.71 10.11
N ARG A 197 9.29 -1.44 10.87
CA ARG A 197 10.74 -1.50 10.68
C ARG A 197 11.16 -2.78 9.98
N VAL A 198 11.86 -2.65 8.87
CA VAL A 198 12.62 -3.77 8.30
C VAL A 198 14.00 -3.78 8.93
N ARG A 199 14.51 -4.96 9.29
CA ARG A 199 15.82 -5.12 9.92
C ARG A 199 16.60 -6.29 9.32
N ALA A 200 17.92 -6.29 9.49
CA ALA A 200 18.72 -7.49 9.30
C ALA A 200 18.31 -8.56 10.32
N ALA A 201 18.42 -9.85 9.95
CA ALA A 201 17.99 -10.96 10.82
C ALA A 201 18.74 -11.00 12.17
N SER A 202 20.00 -10.54 12.19
CA SER A 202 20.83 -10.42 13.40
C SER A 202 20.57 -9.17 14.24
N ALA A 203 19.94 -8.13 13.67
CA ALA A 203 19.69 -6.89 14.39
C ALA A 203 18.61 -7.07 15.48
N PRO A 204 18.64 -6.33 16.59
CA PRO A 204 17.71 -6.55 17.69
C PRO A 204 16.27 -6.12 17.36
N VAL A 205 15.33 -6.68 18.12
CA VAL A 205 13.96 -6.15 18.27
C VAL A 205 14.03 -5.06 19.34
N MET A 206 13.60 -3.85 19.02
CA MET A 206 13.65 -2.74 19.97
C MET A 206 12.49 -2.82 20.98
N THR A 207 12.66 -2.19 22.14
CA THR A 207 11.56 -1.97 23.08
C THR A 207 10.38 -1.27 22.39
N GLY A 208 9.17 -1.79 22.60
CA GLY A 208 7.94 -1.28 21.98
C GLY A 208 7.65 -1.82 20.57
N GLU A 209 8.52 -2.68 20.04
CA GLU A 209 8.27 -3.44 18.81
C GLU A 209 7.75 -4.84 19.09
N VAL A 210 6.96 -5.34 18.14
CA VAL A 210 6.56 -6.74 18.08
C VAL A 210 6.96 -7.29 16.72
N VAL A 211 7.60 -8.47 16.71
CA VAL A 211 7.91 -9.17 15.46
C VAL A 211 6.59 -9.48 14.74
N CYS A 212 6.52 -9.14 13.46
CA CYS A 212 5.35 -9.35 12.63
C CYS A 212 4.82 -10.78 12.76
N PRO A 213 3.62 -11.02 13.34
CA PRO A 213 3.15 -12.37 13.61
C PRO A 213 2.83 -13.18 12.33
N ALA A 214 2.66 -12.49 11.20
CA ALA A 214 2.47 -13.09 9.87
C ALA A 214 3.79 -13.40 9.12
N SER A 215 4.95 -13.17 9.76
CA SER A 215 6.25 -13.49 9.19
C SER A 215 6.62 -14.97 9.40
N GLU A 216 7.55 -15.45 8.59
CA GLU A 216 8.18 -16.78 8.78
C GLU A 216 8.96 -16.84 10.09
N GLU A 217 9.67 -15.77 10.45
CA GLU A 217 10.38 -15.61 11.72
C GLU A 217 9.47 -15.87 12.94
N ALA A 218 8.21 -15.43 12.84
CA ALA A 218 7.21 -15.62 13.89
C ALA A 218 6.36 -16.90 13.73
N GLY A 219 6.69 -17.79 12.79
CA GLY A 219 5.98 -19.04 12.54
C GLY A 219 4.64 -18.91 11.82
N LYS A 220 4.40 -17.83 11.07
CA LYS A 220 3.14 -17.57 10.32
C LYS A 220 1.87 -17.72 11.17
N ARG A 221 1.89 -17.20 12.41
CA ARG A 221 0.80 -17.36 13.39
C ARG A 221 -0.53 -16.71 13.02
N THR A 222 -0.56 -15.83 12.01
CA THR A 222 -1.75 -15.11 11.58
C THR A 222 -1.59 -14.58 10.16
N THR A 223 -2.65 -14.00 9.60
CA THR A 223 -2.63 -13.27 8.32
C THR A 223 -2.71 -11.77 8.54
N CYS A 224 -2.37 -10.98 7.53
CA CYS A 224 -2.51 -9.52 7.61
C CYS A 224 -3.97 -9.07 7.78
N SER A 225 -4.93 -9.80 7.19
CA SER A 225 -6.37 -9.55 7.32
C SER A 225 -6.92 -9.84 8.71
N ASP A 226 -6.26 -10.70 9.49
CA ASP A 226 -6.66 -11.02 10.86
C ASP A 226 -5.92 -10.16 11.89
N CYS A 227 -4.62 -9.95 11.69
CA CYS A 227 -3.78 -9.16 12.59
C CYS A 227 -4.16 -7.69 12.66
N ARG A 228 -4.31 -7.02 11.51
CA ARG A 228 -4.81 -5.63 11.39
C ARG A 228 -4.00 -4.57 12.17
N ALA A 229 -2.75 -4.87 12.53
CA ALA A 229 -1.94 -3.98 13.37
C ALA A 229 -1.41 -2.73 12.63
N CYS A 230 -1.34 -2.78 11.30
CA CYS A 230 -0.55 -1.86 10.47
C CYS A 230 -1.33 -0.64 9.94
N GLY A 231 -2.39 -0.20 10.62
CA GLY A 231 -3.30 0.86 10.16
C GLY A 231 -3.01 2.28 10.67
N GLY A 232 -1.76 2.63 10.95
CA GLY A 232 -1.38 3.95 11.49
C GLY A 232 -1.95 4.25 12.88
N THR A 233 -1.85 5.48 13.37
CA THR A 233 -2.28 5.88 14.72
C THR A 233 -3.78 5.67 15.00
N GLN A 234 -4.62 5.56 13.96
CA GLN A 234 -6.05 5.26 14.12
C GLN A 234 -6.38 3.76 14.25
N ALA A 235 -5.41 2.85 14.13
CA ALA A 235 -5.69 1.43 14.37
C ALA A 235 -5.91 1.15 15.87
N LYS A 236 -6.69 0.11 16.18
CA LYS A 236 -6.85 -0.37 17.58
C LYS A 236 -5.52 -0.83 18.19
N ALA A 237 -4.67 -1.45 17.36
CA ALA A 237 -3.32 -1.85 17.78
C ALA A 237 -2.46 -0.61 18.04
N ARG A 238 -1.69 -0.62 19.13
CA ARG A 238 -0.80 0.49 19.50
C ARG A 238 0.69 0.15 19.35
N VAL A 239 1.00 -1.07 18.92
CA VAL A 239 2.38 -1.56 18.78
C VAL A 239 3.03 -1.07 17.48
N SER A 240 4.35 -0.93 17.51
CA SER A 240 5.17 -0.88 16.29
C SER A 240 5.52 -2.28 15.84
N ILE A 241 5.65 -2.49 14.55
CA ILE A 241 5.96 -3.80 13.96
C ILE A 241 7.41 -3.81 13.48
N VAL A 242 8.10 -4.91 13.72
CA VAL A 242 9.42 -5.17 13.14
C VAL A 242 9.40 -6.49 12.39
N ILE A 243 10.20 -6.58 11.33
CA ILE A 243 10.33 -7.82 10.57
C ILE A 243 11.76 -7.95 10.02
N ALA A 244 12.32 -9.15 10.06
CA ALA A 244 13.53 -9.44 9.31
C ALA A 244 13.27 -9.25 7.80
N ALA A 245 14.25 -8.68 7.08
CA ALA A 245 14.22 -8.61 5.63
C ALA A 245 13.99 -10.01 5.03
N HIS A 246 13.03 -10.12 4.11
CA HIS A 246 12.59 -11.40 3.55
C HIS A 246 12.19 -11.25 2.08
N GLY A 247 12.02 -12.38 1.40
CA GLY A 247 11.76 -12.42 -0.04
C GLY A 247 13.04 -12.46 -0.87
N THR A 248 12.89 -12.45 -2.20
CA THR A 248 13.98 -12.66 -3.16
C THR A 248 15.06 -11.58 -3.11
N THR A 249 14.72 -10.39 -2.65
CA THR A 249 15.62 -9.22 -2.56
C THR A 249 16.20 -9.00 -1.16
N ALA A 250 15.92 -9.87 -0.19
CA ALA A 250 16.36 -9.71 1.20
C ALA A 250 17.88 -9.52 1.34
N ARG A 251 18.67 -10.18 0.48
CA ARG A 251 20.13 -10.06 0.46
C ARG A 251 20.62 -8.64 0.15
N ARG A 252 19.87 -7.87 -0.65
CA ARG A 252 20.20 -6.47 -0.96
C ARG A 252 20.00 -5.55 0.24
N PHE A 253 19.01 -5.84 1.08
CA PHE A 253 18.81 -5.13 2.34
C PHE A 253 20.02 -5.32 3.27
N ALA A 254 20.47 -6.57 3.42
CA ALA A 254 21.61 -6.90 4.28
C ALA A 254 22.94 -6.31 3.79
N ALA A 255 23.07 -5.99 2.50
CA ALA A 255 24.27 -5.35 1.95
C ALA A 255 24.29 -3.82 2.14
N ALA A 256 23.13 -3.21 2.42
CA ALA A 256 22.97 -1.76 2.58
C ALA A 256 22.80 -1.32 4.05
N ALA A 257 22.62 -2.27 4.97
CA ALA A 257 22.45 -2.06 6.41
C ALA A 257 23.76 -2.32 7.15
#